data_AF-A0ABC9WQ41-F1
#
_entry.id   AF-A0ABC9WQ41-F1
#
_cell.length_a   1.000
_cell.length_b   1.000
_cell.length_c   1.000
_cell.angle_alpha   90.00
_cell.angle_beta   90.00
_cell.angle_gamma   90.00
#
_symmetry.space_group_name_H-M   'P 1'
#
loop_
_entity.id
_entity.type
_entity.pdbx_description
1 polymer ?
#
loop_
_entity_poly.entity_id
_entity_poly.type
_entity_poly.pdbx_seq_one_letter_code
_entity_poly.pdbx_strand_id
1 'polypeptide(L)'
;MSSTLDTVTVSERPIETSIMKTEFSPEEDERKKRRRERNKIAAAKCRNKKKEKTECLQKESEKLETINAELKAQIEELKNEKQHLIYMLNLHRPTCIVRAQNGRTPEDERNLFIQQIKEGTLQG
;
A
#
# COMPACT_ATOMS: atom_id res chain seq x y z
N MET A 1 -3.54 -54.98 25.71
CA MET A 1 -2.41 -54.49 26.52
C MET A 1 -2.79 -53.13 27.05
N SER A 2 -2.91 -53.05 28.38
CA SER A 2 -3.23 -51.87 29.19
C SER A 2 -2.27 -50.72 28.95
N SER A 3 -2.72 -49.47 29.02
CA SER A 3 -1.90 -48.31 29.44
C SER A 3 -2.80 -47.11 29.77
N THR A 4 -2.99 -46.91 31.06
CA THR A 4 -3.57 -45.73 31.69
C THR A 4 -2.69 -44.50 31.47
N LEU A 5 -3.25 -43.39 31.00
CA LEU A 5 -2.59 -42.08 31.02
C LEU A 5 -3.12 -41.26 32.19
N ASP A 6 -2.18 -40.65 32.89
CA ASP A 6 -2.28 -40.09 34.22
C ASP A 6 -3.21 -38.87 34.33
N THR A 7 -4.07 -38.92 35.34
CA THR A 7 -4.85 -37.77 35.82
C THR A 7 -3.92 -36.78 36.50
N VAL A 8 -3.64 -35.65 35.84
CA VAL A 8 -2.93 -34.53 36.46
C VAL A 8 -3.85 -33.90 37.51
N THR A 9 -3.53 -34.11 38.78
CA THR A 9 -4.15 -33.43 39.91
C THR A 9 -3.77 -31.96 39.90
N VAL A 10 -4.69 -31.10 39.45
CA VAL A 10 -4.58 -29.65 39.65
C VAL A 10 -4.78 -29.40 41.13
N SER A 11 -3.68 -29.14 41.84
CA SER A 11 -3.70 -28.68 43.21
C SER A 11 -4.33 -27.27 43.24
N GLU A 12 -5.63 -27.20 43.53
CA GLU A 12 -6.35 -25.95 43.76
C GLU A 12 -5.75 -25.27 45.00
N ARG A 13 -4.86 -24.31 44.77
CA ARG A 13 -4.51 -23.33 45.80
C ARG A 13 -5.66 -22.33 45.88
N PRO A 14 -6.32 -22.16 47.03
CA PRO A 14 -7.29 -21.09 47.18
C PRO A 14 -6.55 -19.76 47.05
N ILE A 15 -6.84 -19.00 46.01
CA ILE A 15 -6.48 -17.59 45.94
C ILE A 15 -7.45 -16.88 46.88
N GLU A 16 -7.17 -16.97 48.19
CA GLU A 16 -7.68 -15.99 49.15
C GLU A 16 -6.91 -14.69 48.91
N THR A 17 -7.28 -13.97 47.84
CA THR A 17 -7.10 -12.52 47.84
C THR A 17 -8.01 -12.00 48.92
N SER A 18 -7.45 -11.95 50.13
CA SER A 18 -7.97 -11.26 51.28
C SER A 18 -8.41 -9.86 50.84
N ILE A 19 -9.72 -9.71 50.62
CA ILE A 19 -10.39 -8.43 50.54
C ILE A 19 -10.41 -7.92 51.98
N MET A 20 -9.24 -7.56 52.51
CA MET A 20 -9.19 -6.59 53.56
C MET A 20 -9.67 -5.30 52.92
N LYS A 21 -10.93 -4.94 53.18
CA LYS A 21 -11.36 -3.55 53.11
C LYS A 21 -10.49 -2.82 54.13
N THR A 22 -9.28 -2.45 53.73
CA THR A 22 -8.54 -1.39 54.39
C THR A 22 -9.42 -0.17 54.16
N GLU A 23 -10.16 0.20 55.21
CA GLU A 23 -10.91 1.46 55.31
C GLU A 23 -9.87 2.58 55.12
N PHE A 24 -9.58 2.88 53.85
CA PHE A 24 -8.77 4.02 53.45
C PHE A 24 -9.54 5.27 53.87
N SER A 25 -8.84 6.30 54.33
CA SER A 25 -9.51 7.56 54.65
C SER A 25 -10.35 8.00 53.43
N PRO A 26 -11.57 8.54 53.61
CA PRO A 26 -12.41 8.98 52.51
C PRO A 26 -11.68 9.93 51.54
N GLU A 27 -10.68 10.65 52.03
CA GLU A 27 -9.81 11.53 51.24
C GLU A 27 -8.86 10.77 50.29
N GLU A 28 -8.38 9.59 50.69
CA GLU A 28 -7.51 8.74 49.87
C GLU A 28 -8.29 7.96 48.81
N ASP A 29 -9.54 7.56 49.10
CA ASP A 29 -10.43 6.94 48.12
C ASP A 29 -10.80 7.93 47.00
N GLU A 30 -11.08 9.20 47.35
CA GLU A 30 -11.27 10.27 46.38
C GLU A 30 -10.01 10.53 45.53
N ARG A 31 -8.81 10.51 46.15
CA ARG A 31 -7.53 10.61 45.42
C ARG A 31 -7.35 9.46 44.43
N LYS A 32 -7.69 8.23 44.83
CA LYS A 32 -7.62 7.02 44.00
C LYS A 32 -8.60 7.10 42.83
N LYS A 33 -9.84 7.56 43.08
CA LYS A 33 -10.86 7.79 42.05
C LYS A 33 -10.41 8.82 41.00
N ARG A 34 -9.86 9.96 41.44
CA ARG A 34 -9.28 10.98 40.53
C ARG A 34 -8.14 10.40 39.69
N ARG A 35 -7.27 9.57 40.27
CA ARG A 35 -6.18 8.91 39.53
C ARG A 35 -6.70 7.94 38.47
N ARG A 36 -7.72 7.15 38.78
CA ARG A 36 -8.35 6.23 37.83
C ARG A 36 -9.01 6.99 36.67
N GLU A 37 -9.72 8.08 36.96
CA GLU A 37 -10.36 8.87 35.92
C GLU A 37 -9.32 9.51 34.98
N ARG A 38 -8.22 10.06 35.53
CA ARG A 38 -7.10 10.54 34.71
C ARG A 38 -6.48 9.44 33.86
N ASN A 39 -6.28 8.25 34.42
CA ASN A 39 -5.72 7.12 33.67
C ASN A 39 -6.67 6.63 32.57
N LYS A 40 -7.98 6.60 32.84
CA LYS A 40 -9.02 6.28 31.85
C LYS A 40 -8.97 7.23 30.66
N ILE A 41 -8.88 8.54 30.91
CA ILE A 41 -8.74 9.56 29.87
C ILE A 41 -7.41 9.38 29.11
N ALA A 42 -6.30 9.15 29.81
CA ALA A 42 -5.00 8.95 29.19
C ALA A 42 -4.96 7.70 28.29
N ALA A 43 -5.57 6.59 28.73
CA ALA A 43 -5.69 5.37 27.96
C ALA A 43 -6.55 5.58 26.70
N ALA A 44 -7.69 6.27 26.82
CA ALA A 44 -8.52 6.63 25.69
C ALA A 44 -7.75 7.51 24.69
N LYS A 45 -7.03 8.53 25.17
CA LYS A 45 -6.20 9.41 24.33
C LYS A 45 -5.09 8.64 23.62
N CYS A 46 -4.43 7.70 24.29
CA CYS A 46 -3.41 6.84 23.68
C CYS A 46 -3.99 5.97 22.57
N ARG A 47 -5.14 5.33 22.82
CA ARG A 47 -5.85 4.51 21.83
C ARG A 47 -6.30 5.34 20.63
N ASN A 48 -6.89 6.51 20.86
CA ASN A 48 -7.32 7.41 19.79
C ASN A 48 -6.14 7.91 18.96
N LYS A 49 -5.06 8.37 19.61
CA LYS A 49 -3.86 8.82 18.88
C LYS A 49 -3.25 7.71 18.02
N LYS A 50 -3.25 6.46 18.50
CA LYS A 50 -2.81 5.31 17.71
C LYS A 50 -3.74 5.07 16.52
N LYS A 51 -5.06 5.09 16.75
CA LYS A 51 -6.08 4.92 15.72
C LYS A 51 -5.97 6.00 14.63
N GLU A 52 -5.93 7.27 15.02
CA GLU A 52 -5.77 8.41 14.10
C GLU A 52 -4.49 8.30 13.27
N LYS A 53 -3.36 7.91 13.88
CA LYS A 53 -2.12 7.69 13.14
C LYS A 53 -2.27 6.58 12.10
N THR A 54 -2.87 5.47 12.46
CA THR A 54 -3.10 4.35 11.53
C THR A 54 -4.05 4.75 10.41
N GLU A 55 -5.15 5.45 10.72
CA GLU A 55 -6.10 5.95 9.71
C GLU A 55 -5.45 6.96 8.76
N CYS A 56 -4.59 7.84 9.26
CA CYS A 56 -3.86 8.79 8.43
C CYS A 56 -2.95 8.07 7.43
N LEU A 57 -2.16 7.11 7.91
CA LEU A 57 -1.26 6.33 7.06
C LEU A 57 -2.04 5.50 6.02
N GLN A 58 -3.17 4.91 6.41
CA GLN A 58 -4.02 4.14 5.51
C GLN A 58 -4.57 5.02 4.37
N LYS A 59 -5.13 6.20 4.71
CA LYS A 59 -5.63 7.16 3.72
C LYS A 59 -4.54 7.66 2.78
N GLU A 60 -3.33 7.89 3.32
CA GLU A 60 -2.19 8.31 2.52
C GLU A 60 -1.75 7.19 1.55
N SER A 61 -1.72 5.93 2.01
CA SER A 61 -1.45 4.77 1.14
C SER A 61 -2.46 4.68 0.00
N GLU A 62 -3.75 4.71 0.30
CA GLU A 62 -4.83 4.63 -0.69
C GLU A 62 -4.76 5.77 -1.72
N LYS A 63 -4.47 6.98 -1.25
CA LYS A 63 -4.27 8.14 -2.13
C LYS A 63 -3.08 7.92 -3.06
N LEU A 64 -1.94 7.46 -2.54
CA LEU A 64 -0.74 7.21 -3.34
C LEU A 64 -0.96 6.09 -4.35
N GLU A 65 -1.67 5.03 -3.98
CA GLU A 65 -2.05 3.94 -4.89
C GLU A 65 -2.93 4.43 -6.04
N THR A 66 -3.91 5.28 -5.74
CA THR A 66 -4.80 5.89 -6.74
C THR A 66 -4.00 6.73 -7.73
N ILE A 67 -3.16 7.65 -7.22
CA ILE A 67 -2.31 8.51 -8.07
C ILE A 67 -1.34 7.68 -8.90
N ASN A 68 -0.78 6.61 -8.35
CA ASN A 68 0.13 5.72 -9.08
C ASN A 68 -0.59 5.03 -10.24
N ALA A 69 -1.81 4.53 -10.00
CA ALA A 69 -2.63 3.91 -11.04
C ALA A 69 -2.99 4.91 -12.15
N GLU A 70 -3.38 6.14 -11.79
CA GLU A 70 -3.67 7.21 -12.75
C GLU A 70 -2.45 7.57 -13.60
N LEU A 71 -1.28 7.76 -12.98
CA LEU A 71 -0.04 8.07 -13.70
C LEU A 71 0.37 6.94 -14.64
N LYS A 72 0.23 5.68 -14.21
CA LYS A 72 0.49 4.53 -15.08
C LYS A 72 -0.45 4.49 -16.29
N ALA A 73 -1.74 4.77 -16.08
CA ALA A 73 -2.70 4.85 -17.16
C ALA A 73 -2.33 5.94 -18.18
N GLN A 74 -1.96 7.14 -17.71
CA GLN A 74 -1.51 8.24 -18.58
C GLN A 74 -0.22 7.87 -19.35
N ILE A 75 0.72 7.17 -18.71
CA ILE A 75 1.93 6.70 -19.40
C ILE A 75 1.58 5.75 -20.54
N GLU A 76 0.67 4.79 -20.32
CA GLU A 76 0.26 3.85 -21.36
C GLU A 76 -0.53 4.54 -22.49
N GLU A 77 -1.41 5.49 -22.16
CA GLU A 77 -2.11 6.31 -23.15
C GLU A 77 -1.14 7.07 -24.05
N LEU A 78 -0.17 7.78 -23.46
CA LEU A 78 0.85 8.54 -24.20
C LEU A 78 1.75 7.63 -25.04
N LYS A 79 2.07 6.41 -24.56
CA LYS A 79 2.82 5.42 -25.35
C LYS A 79 2.02 4.97 -26.58
N ASN A 80 0.72 4.70 -26.41
CA ASN A 80 -0.16 4.30 -27.50
C ASN A 80 -0.30 5.42 -28.54
N GLU A 81 -0.48 6.67 -28.08
CA GLU A 81 -0.55 7.82 -28.98
C GLU A 81 0.76 8.01 -29.75
N LYS A 82 1.91 7.90 -29.08
CA LYS A 82 3.22 7.93 -29.74
C LYS A 82 3.34 6.84 -30.81
N GLN A 83 2.96 5.60 -30.48
CA GLN A 83 3.01 4.49 -31.45
C GLN A 83 2.09 4.76 -32.65
N HIS A 84 0.88 5.28 -32.41
CA HIS A 84 -0.06 5.63 -33.46
C HIS A 84 0.50 6.73 -34.39
N LEU A 85 1.08 7.79 -33.83
CA LEU A 85 1.73 8.85 -34.60
C LEU A 85 2.91 8.31 -35.43
N ILE A 86 3.75 7.46 -34.85
CA ILE A 86 4.85 6.80 -35.56
C ILE A 86 4.33 5.96 -36.72
N TYR A 87 3.26 5.18 -36.49
CA TYR A 87 2.61 4.39 -37.53
C TYR A 87 2.11 5.26 -38.68
N MET A 88 1.40 6.35 -38.39
CA MET A 88 0.91 7.28 -39.41
C MET A 88 2.06 7.91 -40.20
N LEU A 89 3.13 8.34 -39.52
CA LEU A 89 4.31 8.88 -40.19
C LEU A 89 4.97 7.85 -41.10
N ASN A 90 5.06 6.59 -40.66
CA ASN A 90 5.61 5.50 -41.47
C ASN A 90 4.77 5.22 -42.71
N LEU A 91 3.44 5.29 -42.63
CA LEU A 91 2.55 5.13 -43.78
C LEU A 91 2.70 6.28 -44.79
N HIS A 92 2.94 7.50 -44.32
CA HIS A 92 3.15 8.68 -45.16
C HIS A 92 4.56 8.73 -45.80
N ARG A 93 5.60 8.24 -45.11
CA ARG A 93 7.00 8.28 -45.58
C ARG A 93 7.24 7.90 -47.05
N PRO A 94 6.67 6.80 -47.60
CA PRO A 94 6.89 6.42 -49.00
C PRO A 94 6.22 7.34 -50.03
N THR A 95 5.18 8.09 -49.63
CA THR A 95 4.44 9.01 -50.51
C THR A 95 4.81 10.48 -50.28
N CYS A 96 5.75 10.73 -49.36
CA CYS A 96 6.18 12.06 -48.98
C CYS A 96 6.94 12.78 -50.11
N ILE A 97 6.33 13.84 -50.66
CA ILE A 97 6.86 14.64 -51.78
C ILE A 97 8.22 15.29 -51.42
N VAL A 98 8.43 15.63 -50.15
CA VAL A 98 9.70 16.19 -49.64
C VAL A 98 10.84 15.16 -49.71
N ARG A 99 10.55 13.85 -49.57
CA ARG A 99 11.54 12.77 -49.75
C ARG A 99 11.72 12.36 -51.21
N ALA A 100 10.74 12.58 -52.08
CA ALA A 100 10.84 12.33 -53.52
C ALA A 100 11.88 13.23 -54.22
N GLN A 101 12.19 14.40 -53.66
CA GLN A 101 13.23 15.31 -54.18
C GLN A 101 14.64 15.00 -53.66
N ASN A 102 14.76 14.35 -52.50
CA ASN A 102 16.04 14.07 -51.81
C ASN A 102 16.23 12.57 -51.56
N GLY A 103 16.14 11.75 -52.62
CA GLY A 103 15.99 10.28 -52.61
C GLY A 103 17.04 9.42 -51.88
N ARG A 104 17.30 9.64 -50.61
CA ARG A 104 18.00 8.72 -49.71
C ARG A 104 17.28 8.68 -48.38
N THR A 105 16.63 7.56 -48.09
CA THR A 105 16.40 7.15 -46.71
C THR A 105 17.78 6.84 -46.10
N PRO A 106 18.22 7.54 -45.05
CA PRO A 106 19.45 7.18 -44.35
C PRO A 106 19.34 5.74 -43.85
N GLU A 107 20.38 4.92 -44.05
CA GLU A 107 20.34 3.49 -43.69
C GLU A 107 20.06 3.28 -42.20
N ASP A 108 20.44 4.24 -41.36
CA ASP A 108 20.14 4.28 -39.93
C ASP A 108 18.64 4.25 -39.64
N GLU A 109 17.81 4.89 -40.49
CA GLU A 109 16.34 4.87 -40.33
C GLU A 109 15.73 3.53 -40.73
N ARG A 110 16.33 2.84 -41.71
CA ARG A 110 15.88 1.51 -42.16
C ARG A 110 16.31 0.42 -41.17
N ASN A 111 17.48 0.60 -40.55
CA ASN A 111 17.97 -0.28 -39.50
C ASN A 111 17.13 -0.14 -38.22
N LEU A 112 16.68 1.09 -37.89
CA LEU A 112 15.75 1.32 -36.79
C LEU A 112 14.39 0.62 -37.02
N PHE A 113 13.90 0.60 -38.27
CA PHE A 113 12.70 -0.13 -38.65
C PHE A 113 12.85 -1.65 -38.46
N ILE A 114 13.98 -2.22 -38.88
CA ILE A 114 14.26 -3.65 -38.69
C ILE A 114 14.42 -3.99 -37.20
N GLN A 115 14.99 -3.08 -36.41
CA GLN A 115 15.13 -3.25 -34.97
C GLN A 115 13.77 -3.24 -34.26
N GLN A 116 12.88 -2.30 -34.59
CA GLN A 116 11.53 -2.22 -34.00
C GLN A 116 10.63 -3.41 -34.37
N ILE A 117 10.82 -4.00 -35.54
CA ILE A 117 10.13 -5.25 -35.92
C ILE A 117 10.72 -6.47 -35.18
N LYS A 118 12.05 -6.54 -35.03
CA LYS A 118 12.72 -7.63 -34.31
C LYS A 118 12.47 -7.62 -32.80
N GLU A 119 12.24 -6.44 -32.20
CA GLU A 119 11.93 -6.27 -30.78
C GLU A 119 10.48 -6.63 -30.41
N GLY A 120 9.69 -7.16 -31.35
CA GLY A 120 8.35 -7.71 -31.05
C GLY A 120 7.30 -6.67 -30.64
N THR A 121 7.59 -5.37 -30.80
CA THR A 121 6.70 -4.26 -30.39
C THR A 121 5.46 -4.09 -31.29
N LEU A 122 5.19 -5.06 -32.18
CA LEU A 122 4.05 -5.09 -33.11
C LEU A 122 3.12 -6.29 -32.90
N GLN A 123 3.31 -7.08 -31.83
CA GLN A 123 2.32 -8.09 -31.42
C GLN A 123 1.80 -7.78 -30.01
N GLY A 124 0.74 -6.97 -29.99
CA GLY A 124 -0.10 -6.62 -28.86
C GLY A 124 -1.28 -5.82 -29.40
#